data_AF-A0A6J6DB21-F1
#
_entry.id   AF-A0A6J6DB21-F1
#
_cell.length_a   1.000
_cell.length_b   1.000
_cell.length_c   1.000
_cell.angle_alpha   90.00
_cell.angle_beta   90.00
_cell.angle_gamma   90.00
#
_symmetry.space_group_name_H-M   'P 1'
#
loop_
_entity.id
_entity.type
_entity.pdbx_description
1 polymer ?
#
loop_
_entity_poly.entity_id
_entity_poly.type
_entity_poly.pdbx_seq_one_letter_code
_entity_poly.pdbx_strand_id
1 'polypeptide(L)'
;MILILSQEPKKRKLPAILAFLLLLAGGSYFVQTTLAADISINSGSVEFGQGIARTTTCDNAVLVTPLSRFVNAQGSGSHRFVGVSLSEIDSNSGKCSGKDFIIKAYSNSGSLVNLFSNGGQSYNSLRVYDNAGNFYLVSAGSEMDVISSGENPSADLSNTSFTVTFDTPMADADEVKFISVESTDHVDTGVIYYGSSSYQLVSNEISWQAAYLDITTPVDGQCKYRRNGQCGYFAAITSDAERQAVVSSVGDSEMWLGGSDIQEEGIWKWIDGPQFGTLFSAGYTNWAGGEPNDSGNEDALQTYSGTNTEWNDLPVGDGFHLKYLIEYSPDFRSRTNRLLPTYYDLGTTGPGGGRIFYYSASGFNCGSGFSATGSPTGGKCHYLEAAPRTWSGGAGDPTISWATNVNGNLVTSVTGARETAIGSGYKNSLAIEAQNGNVAASSAAVAARAYRGGSESDWYLPSKDELNELIINRVIADALEGYWSSSEGAADGAWDQGSNGNQGLARPGKQQTTPVRPIRAF
;
A
#
# COMPACT_ATOMS: atom_id res chain seq x y z
N MET A 1 -102.49 -34.32 33.00
CA MET A 1 -101.52 -34.00 34.07
C MET A 1 -100.41 -33.19 33.40
N ILE A 2 -100.62 -31.91 33.07
CA ILE A 2 -100.52 -30.70 33.93
C ILE A 2 -99.17 -30.61 34.64
N LEU A 3 -98.25 -29.77 34.14
CA LEU A 3 -97.78 -28.57 34.87
C LEU A 3 -96.91 -27.66 33.97
N ILE A 4 -97.30 -26.39 33.97
CA ILE A 4 -96.64 -25.19 33.43
C ILE A 4 -95.52 -24.75 34.40
N LEU A 5 -94.48 -24.05 33.90
CA LEU A 5 -93.79 -22.85 34.46
C LEU A 5 -92.55 -22.56 33.58
N SER A 6 -92.54 -21.48 32.77
CA SER A 6 -92.23 -20.07 33.11
C SER A 6 -90.73 -19.79 33.31
N GLN A 7 -90.10 -19.07 32.36
CA GLN A 7 -89.47 -17.74 32.54
C GLN A 7 -88.60 -17.33 31.31
N GLU A 8 -88.87 -16.14 30.75
CA GLU A 8 -87.93 -15.31 29.97
C GLU A 8 -87.24 -14.27 30.90
N PRO A 9 -86.26 -13.43 30.48
CA PRO A 9 -85.12 -13.62 29.57
C PRO A 9 -83.81 -13.03 30.17
N LYS A 10 -82.61 -13.27 29.58
CA LYS A 10 -81.49 -12.29 29.66
C LYS A 10 -80.35 -12.55 28.66
N LYS A 11 -80.20 -11.60 27.73
CA LYS A 11 -79.07 -11.41 26.81
C LYS A 11 -77.72 -11.55 27.54
N ARG A 12 -76.84 -12.44 27.08
CA ARG A 12 -75.42 -12.41 27.43
C ARG A 12 -74.57 -12.24 26.17
N LYS A 13 -73.71 -11.23 26.26
CA LYS A 13 -72.85 -10.68 25.21
C LYS A 13 -71.91 -11.75 24.67
N LEU A 14 -72.19 -12.27 23.47
CA LEU A 14 -71.30 -13.16 22.74
C LEU A 14 -70.58 -12.55 21.50
N PRO A 15 -70.35 -11.21 21.35
CA PRO A 15 -69.47 -10.73 20.28
C PRO A 15 -68.01 -10.48 20.74
N ALA A 16 -67.69 -10.61 22.03
CA ALA A 16 -66.38 -10.17 22.54
C ALA A 16 -65.23 -11.17 22.30
N ILE A 17 -65.52 -12.48 22.25
CA ILE A 17 -64.45 -13.50 22.17
C ILE A 17 -64.03 -13.78 20.72
N LEU A 18 -64.97 -13.69 19.75
CA LEU A 18 -64.63 -13.83 18.33
C LEU A 18 -63.89 -12.61 17.78
N ALA A 19 -64.16 -11.41 18.32
CA ALA A 19 -63.45 -10.19 17.93
C ALA A 19 -62.00 -10.15 18.44
N PHE A 20 -61.71 -10.76 19.59
CA PHE A 20 -60.36 -10.77 20.16
C PHE A 20 -59.41 -11.75 19.44
N LEU A 21 -59.92 -12.87 18.93
CA LEU A 21 -59.13 -13.83 18.15
C LEU A 21 -58.85 -13.35 16.71
N LEU A 22 -59.75 -12.57 16.11
CA LEU A 22 -59.51 -11.91 14.81
C LEU A 22 -58.50 -10.75 14.91
N LEU A 23 -58.41 -10.08 16.07
CA LEU A 23 -57.42 -9.02 16.33
C LEU A 23 -56.01 -9.58 16.57
N LEU A 24 -55.87 -10.77 17.14
CA LEU A 24 -54.57 -11.42 17.34
C LEU A 24 -54.01 -12.04 16.05
N ALA A 25 -54.86 -12.58 15.18
CA ALA A 25 -54.43 -13.08 13.86
C ALA A 25 -54.15 -11.95 12.85
N GLY A 26 -54.85 -10.81 12.96
CA GLY A 26 -54.60 -9.61 12.14
C GLY A 26 -53.41 -8.77 12.60
N GLY A 27 -53.09 -8.79 13.90
CA GLY A 27 -51.99 -8.01 14.49
C GLY A 27 -50.60 -8.57 14.19
N SER A 28 -50.45 -9.88 13.96
CA SER A 28 -49.16 -10.49 13.62
C SER A 28 -48.80 -10.42 12.12
N TYR A 29 -49.72 -9.97 11.27
CA TYR A 29 -49.47 -9.84 9.82
C TYR A 29 -49.16 -8.39 9.39
N PHE A 30 -49.21 -7.42 10.31
CA PHE A 30 -49.06 -5.99 10.01
C PHE A 30 -47.96 -5.27 10.81
N VAL A 31 -47.04 -6.00 11.45
CA VAL A 31 -45.92 -5.37 12.18
C VAL A 31 -44.58 -5.87 11.64
N GLN A 32 -44.24 -5.40 10.44
CA GLN A 32 -42.86 -5.29 9.96
C GLN A 32 -42.62 -3.96 9.21
N THR A 33 -43.33 -2.91 9.58
CA THR A 33 -42.90 -1.54 9.25
C THR A 33 -42.35 -0.91 10.52
N THR A 34 -41.13 -0.40 10.43
CA THR A 34 -40.52 0.42 11.47
C THR A 34 -41.44 1.58 11.80
N LEU A 35 -42.02 1.58 13.00
CA LEU A 35 -42.71 2.74 13.56
C LEU A 35 -41.68 3.85 13.75
N ALA A 36 -41.62 4.80 12.82
CA ALA A 36 -41.11 6.12 13.13
C ALA A 36 -42.13 6.79 14.06
N ALA A 37 -41.72 7.15 15.27
CA ALA A 37 -42.55 7.95 16.15
C ALA A 37 -42.68 9.37 15.55
N ASP A 38 -43.92 9.82 15.33
CA ASP A 38 -44.22 11.18 14.91
C ASP A 38 -43.74 12.18 15.98
N ILE A 39 -42.60 12.83 15.74
CA ILE A 39 -42.20 14.02 16.50
C ILE A 39 -42.83 15.23 15.80
N SER A 40 -43.87 15.79 16.40
CA SER A 40 -44.46 17.07 15.97
C SER A 40 -43.66 18.24 16.54
N ILE A 41 -43.06 19.06 15.67
CA ILE A 41 -42.48 20.37 16.04
C ILE A 41 -43.12 21.43 15.15
N ASN A 42 -43.92 22.30 15.76
CA ASN A 42 -44.46 23.55 15.20
C ASN A 42 -44.95 23.50 13.74
N SER A 43 -46.22 23.11 13.57
CA SER A 43 -47.10 23.44 12.42
C SER A 43 -46.77 22.89 11.03
N GLY A 44 -45.93 21.87 10.91
CA GLY A 44 -45.82 21.08 9.68
C GLY A 44 -45.70 19.59 9.98
N SER A 45 -46.40 18.74 9.24
CA SER A 45 -46.10 17.31 9.21
C SER A 45 -44.75 17.13 8.52
N VAL A 46 -43.75 16.63 9.24
CA VAL A 46 -42.46 16.25 8.65
C VAL A 46 -42.60 14.82 8.14
N GLU A 47 -42.89 14.69 6.84
CA GLU A 47 -42.99 13.41 6.16
C GLU A 47 -41.60 13.03 5.63
N PHE A 48 -40.94 12.07 6.27
CA PHE A 48 -39.64 11.56 5.82
C PHE A 48 -39.84 10.56 4.67
N GLY A 49 -39.42 10.96 3.46
CA GLY A 49 -38.67 10.10 2.54
C GLY A 49 -39.35 8.88 1.91
N GLN A 50 -40.67 8.85 1.72
CA GLN A 50 -41.30 7.78 0.92
C GLN A 50 -41.32 8.15 -0.57
N GLY A 51 -40.14 8.10 -1.20
CA GLY A 51 -39.99 8.22 -2.66
C GLY A 51 -40.44 6.94 -3.36
N ILE A 52 -41.38 7.05 -4.30
CA ILE A 52 -41.82 5.95 -5.19
C ILE A 52 -40.65 5.56 -6.09
N ALA A 53 -40.22 4.29 -6.02
CA ALA A 53 -39.13 3.73 -6.82
C ALA A 53 -39.58 3.51 -8.28
N ARG A 54 -38.82 4.04 -9.24
CA ARG A 54 -38.77 3.52 -10.61
C ARG A 54 -37.46 2.76 -10.75
N THR A 55 -37.51 1.43 -10.73
CA THR A 55 -36.32 0.60 -10.91
C THR A 55 -36.29 -0.02 -12.32
N THR A 56 -35.25 0.31 -13.08
CA THR A 56 -34.72 -0.56 -14.14
C THR A 56 -33.47 -1.21 -13.57
N THR A 57 -33.67 -2.09 -12.58
CA THR A 57 -32.60 -2.83 -11.90
C THR A 57 -32.41 -4.19 -12.55
N CYS A 58 -31.20 -4.74 -12.41
CA CYS A 58 -30.87 -6.09 -12.83
C CYS A 58 -31.67 -7.18 -12.10
N ASP A 59 -32.32 -6.83 -10.98
CA ASP A 59 -33.22 -7.70 -10.24
C ASP A 59 -34.66 -7.19 -10.21
N ASN A 60 -35.58 -8.13 -9.97
CA ASN A 60 -37.03 -7.91 -9.93
C ASN A 60 -37.49 -7.11 -8.69
N ALA A 61 -36.70 -7.13 -7.62
CA ALA A 61 -36.92 -6.36 -6.41
C ALA A 61 -35.56 -5.97 -5.83
N VAL A 62 -35.36 -4.67 -5.60
CA VAL A 62 -34.20 -4.12 -4.87
C VAL A 62 -34.75 -3.14 -3.85
N LEU A 63 -34.46 -3.36 -2.58
CA LEU A 63 -34.89 -2.47 -1.51
C LEU A 63 -33.89 -1.34 -1.34
N VAL A 64 -34.35 -0.09 -1.49
CA VAL A 64 -33.53 1.12 -1.37
C VAL A 64 -33.91 1.87 -0.09
N THR A 65 -32.96 2.04 0.82
CA THR A 65 -33.13 2.74 2.10
C THR A 65 -32.27 4.01 2.13
N PRO A 66 -32.85 5.21 2.01
CA PRO A 66 -32.10 6.45 2.17
C PRO A 66 -31.62 6.63 3.62
N LEU A 67 -30.42 7.16 3.79
CA LEU A 67 -29.85 7.48 5.08
C LEU A 67 -29.82 8.99 5.30
N SER A 68 -30.26 9.43 6.49
CA SER A 68 -30.16 10.82 6.89
C SER A 68 -29.51 10.95 8.27
N ARG A 69 -28.79 12.05 8.49
CA ARG A 69 -28.17 12.36 9.78
C ARG A 69 -28.28 13.86 10.04
N PHE A 70 -28.60 14.22 11.28
CA PHE A 70 -28.58 15.62 11.71
C PHE A 70 -27.13 16.11 11.81
N VAL A 71 -26.83 17.23 11.15
CA VAL A 71 -25.52 17.87 11.19
C VAL A 71 -25.68 19.25 11.83
N ASN A 72 -24.98 19.47 12.94
CA ASN A 72 -24.98 20.75 13.63
C ASN A 72 -24.12 21.78 12.86
N ALA A 73 -24.72 22.90 12.49
CA ALA A 73 -24.04 24.04 11.87
C ALA A 73 -24.34 25.33 12.66
N GLN A 74 -23.47 26.35 12.57
CA GLN A 74 -23.68 27.64 13.24
C GLN A 74 -24.96 28.30 12.70
N GLY A 75 -25.97 28.49 13.56
CA GLY A 75 -27.21 29.22 13.25
C GLY A 75 -28.48 28.35 13.21
N SER A 76 -28.39 27.13 12.71
CA SER A 76 -29.41 26.05 12.82
C SER A 76 -28.81 24.78 12.21
N GLY A 77 -28.91 23.63 12.89
CA GLY A 77 -28.55 22.35 12.27
C GLY A 77 -29.56 21.94 11.20
N SER A 78 -29.14 21.11 10.25
CA SER A 78 -30.01 20.52 9.21
C SER A 78 -29.86 19.00 9.16
N HIS A 79 -30.91 18.29 8.75
CA HIS A 79 -30.79 16.88 8.40
C HIS A 79 -30.19 16.78 7.00
N ARG A 80 -29.03 16.12 6.88
CA ARG A 80 -28.37 15.87 5.59
C ARG A 80 -28.74 14.50 5.06
N PHE A 81 -28.84 14.38 3.74
CA PHE A 81 -28.84 13.09 3.07
C PHE A 81 -27.40 12.57 3.07
N VAL A 82 -27.14 11.50 3.82
CA VAL A 82 -25.79 11.04 4.12
C VAL A 82 -25.44 9.70 3.50
N GLY A 83 -26.33 9.11 2.72
CA GLY A 83 -26.05 7.82 2.10
C GLY A 83 -27.29 7.08 1.66
N VAL A 84 -27.07 5.87 1.16
CA VAL A 84 -28.10 4.95 0.72
C VAL A 84 -27.67 3.52 1.04
N SER A 85 -28.63 2.69 1.43
CA SER A 85 -28.44 1.24 1.59
C SER A 85 -29.33 0.52 0.58
N LEU A 86 -28.76 -0.43 -0.16
CA LEU A 86 -29.47 -1.32 -1.07
C LEU A 86 -29.42 -2.74 -0.51
N SER A 87 -30.53 -3.47 -0.59
CA SER A 87 -30.64 -4.85 -0.12
C SER A 87 -31.59 -5.67 -0.99
N GLU A 88 -31.66 -6.98 -0.74
CA GLU A 88 -32.40 -7.96 -1.53
C GLU A 88 -31.85 -8.12 -2.97
N ILE A 89 -30.55 -7.92 -3.16
CA ILE A 89 -29.89 -8.04 -4.47
C ILE A 89 -29.59 -9.52 -4.79
N ASP A 90 -30.07 -10.02 -5.93
CA ASP A 90 -29.68 -11.34 -6.46
C ASP A 90 -28.33 -11.28 -7.21
N SER A 91 -27.26 -11.37 -6.43
CA SER A 91 -25.88 -11.40 -6.94
C SER A 91 -25.39 -12.80 -7.35
N ASN A 92 -26.17 -13.87 -7.13
CA ASN A 92 -25.71 -15.25 -7.33
C ASN A 92 -26.26 -15.92 -8.60
N SER A 93 -27.39 -15.46 -9.15
CA SER A 93 -28.05 -16.10 -10.30
C SER A 93 -27.62 -15.57 -11.67
N GLY A 94 -26.61 -14.68 -11.71
CA GLY A 94 -26.15 -14.01 -12.94
C GLY A 94 -27.03 -12.83 -13.39
N LYS A 95 -28.01 -12.43 -12.58
CA LYS A 95 -28.83 -11.24 -12.82
C LYS A 95 -28.05 -9.94 -12.57
N CYS A 96 -27.61 -9.73 -11.33
CA CYS A 96 -26.90 -8.51 -10.92
C CYS A 96 -25.37 -8.64 -10.85
N SER A 97 -24.85 -9.86 -10.79
CA SER A 97 -23.42 -10.10 -10.94
C SER A 97 -22.93 -9.54 -12.28
N GLY A 98 -21.85 -8.77 -12.28
CA GLY A 98 -21.31 -8.14 -13.48
C GLY A 98 -21.94 -6.78 -13.82
N LYS A 99 -22.77 -6.20 -12.93
CA LYS A 99 -23.51 -4.96 -13.21
C LYS A 99 -23.06 -3.80 -12.33
N ASP A 100 -23.18 -2.59 -12.87
CA ASP A 100 -23.12 -1.34 -12.13
C ASP A 100 -24.50 -0.93 -11.67
N PHE A 101 -24.67 -0.63 -10.37
CA PHE A 101 -25.78 0.12 -9.81
C PHE A 101 -25.46 1.61 -9.84
N ILE A 102 -26.18 2.36 -10.66
CA ILE A 102 -26.09 3.82 -10.75
C ILE A 102 -27.23 4.42 -9.94
N ILE A 103 -26.89 5.09 -8.83
CA ILE A 103 -27.83 5.74 -7.92
C ILE A 103 -27.79 7.25 -8.12
N LYS A 104 -28.95 7.87 -8.31
CA LYS A 104 -29.12 9.32 -8.43
C LYS A 104 -30.26 9.78 -7.53
N ALA A 105 -30.18 11.02 -7.05
CA ALA A 105 -31.27 11.65 -6.29
C ALA A 105 -31.83 12.85 -7.04
N TYR A 106 -33.12 13.11 -6.84
CA TYR A 106 -33.85 14.18 -7.50
C TYR A 106 -34.70 14.98 -6.52
N SER A 107 -34.83 16.27 -6.79
CA SER A 107 -35.70 17.17 -6.05
C SER A 107 -37.16 17.06 -6.48
N ASN A 108 -38.05 17.81 -5.83
CA ASN A 108 -39.48 17.83 -6.16
C ASN A 108 -39.77 18.31 -7.60
N SER A 109 -38.87 19.08 -8.21
CA SER A 109 -38.98 19.52 -9.60
C SER A 109 -38.47 18.49 -10.60
N GLY A 110 -37.96 17.34 -10.14
CA GLY A 110 -37.31 16.34 -10.97
C GLY A 110 -35.87 16.71 -11.39
N SER A 111 -35.26 17.71 -10.73
CA SER A 111 -33.87 18.11 -10.99
C SER A 111 -32.89 17.23 -10.21
N LEU A 112 -31.73 16.92 -10.79
CA LEU A 112 -30.67 16.15 -10.11
C LEU A 112 -30.13 16.93 -8.90
N VAL A 113 -29.88 16.20 -7.82
CA VAL A 113 -29.31 16.71 -6.57
C VAL A 113 -27.85 16.28 -6.45
N ASN A 114 -26.97 17.20 -6.03
CA ASN A 114 -25.58 16.88 -5.72
C ASN A 114 -25.53 16.12 -4.39
N LEU A 115 -25.01 14.90 -4.40
CA LEU A 115 -25.02 13.97 -3.29
C LEU A 115 -23.89 14.26 -2.30
N PHE A 116 -22.67 14.40 -2.81
CA PHE A 116 -21.45 14.55 -2.01
C PHE A 116 -20.37 15.30 -2.79
N SER A 117 -19.37 15.80 -2.07
CA SER A 117 -18.15 16.37 -2.66
C SER A 117 -16.93 15.53 -2.32
N ASN A 118 -15.92 15.51 -3.19
CA ASN A 118 -14.57 15.07 -2.83
C ASN A 118 -13.56 15.77 -3.72
N GLY A 119 -12.37 16.08 -3.20
CA GLY A 119 -11.36 16.86 -3.92
C GLY A 119 -11.88 18.23 -4.37
N GLY A 120 -12.95 18.75 -3.76
CA GLY A 120 -13.63 19.98 -4.18
C GLY A 120 -14.56 19.83 -5.39
N GLN A 121 -14.65 18.65 -6.02
CA GLN A 121 -15.62 18.34 -7.07
C GLN A 121 -16.96 17.90 -6.46
N SER A 122 -18.06 18.18 -7.15
CA SER A 122 -19.43 17.83 -6.71
C SER A 122 -19.98 16.70 -7.57
N TYR A 123 -20.57 15.68 -6.94
CA TYR A 123 -21.07 14.49 -7.61
C TYR A 123 -22.57 14.34 -7.40
N ASN A 124 -23.31 14.11 -8.48
CA ASN A 124 -24.77 13.92 -8.50
C ASN A 124 -25.20 12.47 -8.76
N SER A 125 -24.22 11.55 -8.79
CA SER A 125 -24.46 10.13 -8.98
C SER A 125 -23.45 9.30 -8.19
N LEU A 126 -23.89 8.13 -7.77
CA LEU A 126 -23.10 7.11 -7.10
C LEU A 126 -23.11 5.84 -7.98
N ARG A 127 -21.98 5.15 -8.11
CA ARG A 127 -21.89 3.91 -8.87
C ARG A 127 -21.27 2.79 -8.04
N VAL A 128 -21.95 1.65 -7.97
CA VAL A 128 -21.50 0.45 -7.23
C VAL A 128 -21.53 -0.75 -8.16
N TYR A 129 -20.38 -1.40 -8.39
CA TYR A 129 -20.25 -2.65 -9.12
C TYR A 129 -20.52 -3.85 -8.23
N ASP A 130 -21.32 -4.80 -8.71
CA ASP A 130 -21.52 -6.10 -8.08
C ASP A 130 -20.70 -7.18 -8.80
N ASN A 131 -19.69 -7.72 -8.10
CA ASN A 131 -18.90 -8.86 -8.52
C ASN A 131 -19.30 -10.11 -7.75
N ALA A 132 -20.39 -10.75 -8.19
CA ALA A 132 -20.89 -11.99 -7.59
C ALA A 132 -21.07 -11.89 -6.06
N GLY A 133 -21.63 -10.77 -5.58
CA GLY A 133 -21.93 -10.52 -4.17
C GLY A 133 -20.84 -9.75 -3.43
N ASN A 134 -19.77 -9.36 -4.11
CA ASN A 134 -18.79 -8.40 -3.61
C ASN A 134 -19.06 -7.04 -4.26
N PHE A 135 -19.44 -6.06 -3.46
CA PHE A 135 -19.79 -4.73 -3.96
C PHE A 135 -18.60 -3.77 -3.90
N TYR A 136 -18.33 -3.06 -5.00
CA TYR A 136 -17.23 -2.13 -5.15
C TYR A 136 -17.73 -0.78 -5.63
N LEU A 137 -17.24 0.32 -5.07
CA LEU A 137 -17.49 1.64 -5.65
C LEU A 137 -16.73 1.77 -6.97
N VAL A 138 -17.41 2.16 -8.06
CA VAL A 138 -16.80 2.32 -9.39
C VAL A 138 -16.66 3.80 -9.70
N SER A 139 -15.45 4.19 -10.06
CA SER A 139 -15.13 5.57 -10.40
C SER A 139 -15.82 6.00 -11.69
N ALA A 140 -16.40 7.19 -11.66
CA ALA A 140 -16.61 8.01 -12.85
C ALA A 140 -15.65 9.20 -12.75
N GLY A 141 -14.65 9.26 -13.64
CA GLY A 141 -13.87 10.46 -13.98
C GLY A 141 -13.13 11.18 -12.85
N SER A 142 -11.80 11.04 -12.85
CA SER A 142 -10.80 11.85 -12.13
C SER A 142 -10.98 12.00 -10.60
N GLU A 143 -10.04 11.38 -9.88
CA GLU A 143 -9.77 11.60 -8.45
C GLU A 143 -10.93 11.31 -7.50
N MET A 144 -11.00 10.05 -7.04
CA MET A 144 -11.42 9.84 -5.67
C MET A 144 -10.81 8.61 -5.03
N ASP A 145 -10.07 8.93 -3.97
CA ASP A 145 -9.49 8.07 -2.97
C ASP A 145 -10.50 7.05 -2.44
N VAL A 146 -10.02 5.82 -2.33
CA VAL A 146 -10.77 4.71 -1.74
C VAL A 146 -10.86 5.01 -0.25
N ILE A 147 -12.08 5.19 0.27
CA ILE A 147 -12.32 4.85 1.68
C ILE A 147 -11.98 3.38 1.78
N SER A 148 -10.79 3.11 2.30
CA SER A 148 -10.44 1.81 2.84
C SER A 148 -11.56 1.44 3.80
N SER A 149 -12.23 0.32 3.57
CA SER A 149 -12.95 -0.35 4.66
C SER A 149 -11.93 -1.06 5.55
N GLY A 150 -10.99 -0.27 6.05
CA GLY A 150 -10.21 -0.49 7.25
C GLY A 150 -10.58 0.53 8.34
N GLU A 151 -11.75 1.17 8.25
CA GLU A 151 -12.56 1.62 9.40
C GLU A 151 -13.89 2.17 8.88
N ASN A 152 -14.97 1.43 9.18
CA ASN A 152 -16.36 1.67 8.84
C ASN A 152 -16.80 3.14 8.69
N PRO A 153 -17.76 3.35 7.78
CA PRO A 153 -19.15 3.38 8.24
C PRO A 153 -19.84 2.09 7.80
N SER A 154 -20.21 1.25 8.78
CA SER A 154 -20.83 -0.08 8.69
C SER A 154 -21.38 -0.46 7.32
N ALA A 155 -20.52 -0.99 6.45
CA ALA A 155 -20.96 -1.76 5.31
C ALA A 155 -21.28 -3.17 5.83
N ASP A 156 -22.56 -3.39 6.18
CA ASP A 156 -23.09 -4.73 6.44
C ASP A 156 -23.23 -5.44 5.08
N LEU A 157 -22.09 -5.91 4.57
CA LEU A 157 -21.95 -6.54 3.27
C LEU A 157 -22.32 -8.01 3.40
N SER A 158 -23.55 -8.33 3.02
CA SER A 158 -23.93 -9.68 2.62
C SER A 158 -23.83 -9.79 1.11
N ASN A 159 -23.85 -11.00 0.54
CA ASN A 159 -23.98 -11.22 -0.91
C ASN A 159 -25.31 -10.72 -1.51
N THR A 160 -26.11 -9.95 -0.76
CA THR A 160 -27.41 -9.40 -1.17
C THR A 160 -27.60 -7.94 -0.76
N SER A 161 -26.61 -7.27 -0.14
CA SER A 161 -26.77 -5.90 0.37
C SER A 161 -25.47 -5.09 0.36
N PHE A 162 -25.60 -3.78 0.16
CA PHE A 162 -24.53 -2.81 0.38
C PHE A 162 -25.05 -1.50 0.97
N THR A 163 -24.19 -0.80 1.71
CA THR A 163 -24.47 0.54 2.26
C THR A 163 -23.34 1.48 1.89
N VAL A 164 -23.69 2.65 1.36
CA VAL A 164 -22.74 3.73 1.06
C VAL A 164 -23.14 4.96 1.85
N THR A 165 -22.18 5.57 2.55
CA THR A 165 -22.36 6.87 3.21
C THR A 165 -21.37 7.90 2.69
N PHE A 166 -21.72 9.17 2.81
CA PHE A 166 -20.93 10.30 2.35
C PHE A 166 -20.24 10.98 3.54
N ASP A 167 -18.92 11.17 3.44
CA ASP A 167 -18.15 11.92 4.44
C ASP A 167 -18.48 13.42 4.41
N THR A 168 -18.68 13.93 3.20
CA THR A 168 -18.95 15.33 2.85
C THR A 168 -20.28 15.43 2.10
N PRO A 169 -21.42 15.20 2.78
CA PRO A 169 -22.73 15.24 2.15
C PRO A 169 -23.08 16.66 1.71
N MET A 170 -23.60 16.80 0.49
CA MET A 170 -23.98 18.10 -0.08
C MET A 170 -25.47 18.39 -0.01
N ALA A 171 -26.30 17.34 -0.09
CA ALA A 171 -27.75 17.45 -0.12
C ALA A 171 -28.36 17.56 1.28
N ASP A 172 -29.34 18.45 1.45
CA ASP A 172 -30.26 18.38 2.58
C ASP A 172 -31.25 17.22 2.38
N ALA A 173 -31.63 16.55 3.48
CA ALA A 173 -32.49 15.37 3.42
C ALA A 173 -33.89 15.67 2.89
N ASP A 174 -34.37 16.90 3.05
CA ASP A 174 -35.65 17.37 2.54
C ASP A 174 -35.60 17.77 1.06
N GLU A 175 -34.41 18.01 0.49
CA GLU A 175 -34.22 18.26 -0.94
C GLU A 175 -34.44 16.98 -1.75
N VAL A 176 -34.02 15.82 -1.23
CA VAL A 176 -34.14 14.52 -1.90
C VAL A 176 -35.59 14.01 -1.84
N LYS A 177 -36.29 14.03 -2.98
CA LYS A 177 -37.67 13.53 -3.11
C LYS A 177 -37.76 12.18 -3.81
N PHE A 178 -36.86 11.92 -4.75
CA PHE A 178 -36.81 10.67 -5.49
C PHE A 178 -35.39 10.14 -5.54
N ILE A 179 -35.24 8.82 -5.48
CA ILE A 179 -33.99 8.13 -5.74
C ILE A 179 -34.23 7.18 -6.91
N SER A 180 -33.39 7.24 -7.94
CA SER A 180 -33.37 6.23 -8.99
C SER A 180 -32.21 5.28 -8.77
N VAL A 181 -32.43 4.03 -9.15
CA VAL A 181 -31.41 3.00 -9.24
C VAL A 181 -31.53 2.38 -10.62
N GLU A 182 -30.48 2.52 -11.41
CA GLU A 182 -30.34 1.97 -12.75
C GLU A 182 -29.25 0.91 -12.72
N SER A 183 -29.48 -0.24 -13.34
CA SER A 183 -28.43 -1.25 -13.54
C SER A 183 -27.97 -1.28 -14.98
N THR A 184 -26.66 -1.23 -15.22
CA THR A 184 -26.04 -1.42 -16.54
C THR A 184 -25.00 -2.53 -16.47
N ASP A 185 -24.67 -3.13 -17.62
CA ASP A 185 -23.45 -3.91 -17.74
C ASP A 185 -22.27 -3.09 -17.22
N HIS A 186 -21.48 -3.69 -16.33
CA HIS A 186 -20.26 -3.07 -15.85
C HIS A 186 -19.30 -2.95 -17.03
N VAL A 187 -18.98 -1.70 -17.38
CA VAL A 187 -17.90 -1.39 -18.30
C VAL A 187 -16.79 -0.83 -17.43
N ASP A 188 -15.75 -1.64 -17.22
CA ASP A 188 -14.52 -1.19 -16.58
C ASP A 188 -13.88 -0.11 -17.48
N THR A 189 -14.25 1.16 -17.29
CA THR A 189 -13.60 2.26 -17.99
C THR A 189 -12.18 2.39 -17.47
N GLY A 190 -11.20 2.04 -18.31
CA GLY A 190 -9.76 2.08 -17.97
C GLY A 190 -9.11 0.71 -17.73
N VAL A 191 -9.83 -0.39 -17.96
CA VAL A 191 -9.26 -1.75 -17.91
C VAL A 191 -9.08 -2.32 -19.29
N ILE A 192 -7.87 -2.83 -19.52
CA ILE A 192 -7.48 -3.51 -20.75
C ILE A 192 -7.74 -4.99 -20.56
N TYR A 193 -8.27 -5.67 -21.57
CA TYR A 193 -8.45 -7.12 -21.54
C TYR A 193 -7.62 -7.78 -22.64
N TYR A 194 -6.88 -8.82 -22.30
CA TYR A 194 -6.18 -9.67 -23.26
C TYR A 194 -6.22 -11.12 -22.79
N GLY A 195 -6.85 -11.99 -23.59
CA GLY A 195 -7.09 -13.38 -23.20
C GLY A 195 -7.91 -13.44 -21.89
N SER A 196 -7.36 -14.13 -20.88
CA SER A 196 -7.93 -14.17 -19.52
C SER A 196 -7.32 -13.15 -18.56
N SER A 197 -6.32 -12.40 -18.99
CA SER A 197 -5.69 -11.36 -18.21
C SER A 197 -6.43 -10.02 -18.38
N SER A 198 -6.32 -9.17 -17.36
CA SER A 198 -6.75 -7.78 -17.45
C SER A 198 -5.66 -6.86 -16.91
N TYR A 199 -5.65 -5.61 -17.36
CA TYR A 199 -4.59 -4.64 -17.02
C TYR A 199 -5.19 -3.33 -16.56
N GLN A 200 -4.44 -2.61 -15.74
CA GLN A 200 -4.80 -1.29 -15.24
C GLN A 200 -3.56 -0.41 -15.30
N LEU A 201 -3.66 0.70 -16.02
CA LEU A 201 -2.66 1.75 -15.95
C LEU A 201 -2.86 2.56 -14.68
N VAL A 202 -1.82 2.69 -13.87
CA VAL A 202 -1.80 3.63 -12.77
C VAL A 202 -1.12 4.90 -13.24
N SER A 203 -1.89 6.00 -13.28
CA SER A 203 -1.44 7.28 -13.82
C SER A 203 -0.49 8.07 -12.91
N ASN A 204 -0.25 7.60 -11.68
CA ASN A 204 0.70 8.22 -10.77
C ASN A 204 2.12 7.92 -11.26
N GLU A 205 2.90 8.97 -11.45
CA GLU A 205 4.29 8.87 -11.92
C GLU A 205 5.24 8.73 -10.72
N ILE A 206 5.87 7.56 -10.61
CA ILE A 206 6.76 7.18 -9.51
C ILE A 206 7.96 6.39 -10.06
N SER A 207 9.01 6.20 -9.27
CA SER A 207 10.14 5.35 -9.66
C SER A 207 9.71 3.89 -9.86
N TRP A 208 10.46 3.13 -10.65
CA TRP A 208 10.15 1.72 -10.90
C TRP A 208 10.09 0.94 -9.59
N GLN A 209 11.03 1.24 -8.67
CA GLN A 209 11.06 0.68 -7.33
C GLN A 209 9.80 1.01 -6.53
N ALA A 210 9.39 2.28 -6.53
CA ALA A 210 8.17 2.70 -5.86
C ALA A 210 6.93 2.03 -6.47
N ALA A 211 6.88 1.83 -7.80
CA ALA A 211 5.80 1.10 -8.46
C ALA A 211 5.74 -0.37 -8.03
N TYR A 212 6.90 -1.04 -7.97
CA TYR A 212 6.97 -2.41 -7.47
C TYR A 212 6.46 -2.51 -6.02
N LEU A 213 6.89 -1.60 -5.13
CA LEU A 213 6.40 -1.58 -3.74
C LEU A 213 4.91 -1.27 -3.67
N ASP A 214 4.43 -0.30 -4.45
CA ASP A 214 3.03 0.08 -4.46
C ASP A 214 2.14 -1.11 -4.83
N ILE A 215 2.55 -1.90 -5.81
CA ILE A 215 1.84 -3.10 -6.26
C ILE A 215 1.92 -4.25 -5.23
N THR A 216 3.09 -4.45 -4.61
CA THR A 216 3.38 -5.65 -3.81
C THR A 216 3.07 -5.52 -2.33
N THR A 217 3.05 -4.30 -1.79
CA THR A 217 2.80 -4.05 -0.37
C THR A 217 1.35 -4.40 -0.02
N PRO A 218 1.11 -5.36 0.89
CA PRO A 218 -0.25 -5.72 1.27
C PRO A 218 -0.90 -4.63 2.14
N VAL A 219 -2.23 -4.51 2.02
CA VAL A 219 -3.08 -3.72 2.90
C VAL A 219 -3.94 -4.72 3.68
N ASP A 220 -3.87 -4.67 5.02
CA ASP A 220 -4.62 -5.56 5.92
C ASP A 220 -4.46 -7.07 5.63
N GLY A 221 -3.23 -7.48 5.28
CA GLY A 221 -2.91 -8.88 4.97
C GLY A 221 -3.46 -9.35 3.61
N GLN A 222 -3.96 -8.43 2.78
CA GLN A 222 -4.46 -8.70 1.44
C GLN A 222 -3.68 -7.92 0.39
N CYS A 223 -3.69 -8.39 -0.86
CA CYS A 223 -3.13 -7.66 -1.99
C CYS A 223 -3.82 -6.29 -2.12
N LYS A 224 -3.04 -5.21 -2.23
CA LYS A 224 -3.55 -3.84 -2.43
C LYS A 224 -4.40 -3.74 -3.68
N TYR A 225 -3.87 -4.26 -4.79
CA TYR A 225 -4.58 -4.36 -6.06
C TYR A 225 -5.26 -5.71 -6.19
N ARG A 226 -6.57 -5.69 -6.39
CA ARG A 226 -7.40 -6.88 -6.59
C ARG A 226 -8.45 -6.67 -7.66
N ARG A 227 -8.66 -7.68 -8.49
CA ARG A 227 -9.75 -7.73 -9.47
C ARG A 227 -10.22 -9.17 -9.63
N ASN A 228 -11.54 -9.41 -9.60
CA ASN A 228 -12.12 -10.74 -9.82
C ASN A 228 -11.50 -11.86 -8.95
N GLY A 229 -11.12 -11.55 -7.70
CA GLY A 229 -10.45 -12.49 -6.79
C GLY A 229 -8.98 -12.81 -7.15
N GLN A 230 -8.39 -12.07 -8.09
CA GLN A 230 -7.00 -12.14 -8.50
C GLN A 230 -6.23 -10.99 -7.83
N CYS A 231 -4.97 -11.23 -7.50
CA CYS A 231 -4.07 -10.17 -7.05
C CYS A 231 -3.47 -9.48 -8.27
N GLY A 232 -3.34 -8.16 -8.20
CA GLY A 232 -2.58 -7.40 -9.19
C GLY A 232 -1.09 -7.67 -9.02
N TYR A 233 -0.37 -7.71 -10.14
CA TYR A 233 1.08 -7.85 -10.21
C TYR A 233 1.66 -6.91 -11.27
N PHE A 234 2.96 -6.66 -11.17
CA PHE A 234 3.65 -5.82 -12.15
C PHE A 234 3.55 -6.48 -13.53
N ALA A 235 2.97 -5.77 -14.50
CA ALA A 235 2.57 -6.38 -15.77
C ALA A 235 3.73 -7.01 -16.54
N ALA A 236 3.47 -8.16 -17.15
CA ALA A 236 4.39 -8.85 -18.03
C ALA A 236 3.81 -8.86 -19.46
N ILE A 237 4.50 -8.25 -20.42
CA ILE A 237 4.06 -8.27 -21.82
C ILE A 237 4.84 -9.35 -22.56
N THR A 238 4.17 -10.45 -22.87
CA THR A 238 4.76 -11.72 -23.31
C THR A 238 4.49 -12.05 -24.79
N SER A 239 3.79 -11.18 -25.51
CA SER A 239 3.57 -11.31 -26.95
C SER A 239 3.24 -9.97 -27.61
N ASP A 240 3.46 -9.85 -28.92
CA ASP A 240 3.07 -8.64 -29.66
C ASP A 240 1.55 -8.40 -29.65
N ALA A 241 0.75 -9.47 -29.69
CA ALA A 241 -0.71 -9.34 -29.61
C ALA A 241 -1.17 -8.77 -28.26
N GLU A 242 -0.50 -9.15 -27.17
CA GLU A 242 -0.72 -8.58 -25.84
C GLU A 242 -0.32 -7.11 -25.79
N ARG A 243 0.88 -6.79 -26.31
CA ARG A 243 1.36 -5.41 -26.41
C ARG A 243 0.37 -4.54 -27.18
N GLN A 244 -0.11 -4.99 -28.34
CA GLN A 244 -1.09 -4.27 -29.16
C GLN A 244 -2.40 -4.03 -28.40
N ALA A 245 -2.89 -5.02 -27.65
CA ALA A 245 -4.09 -4.86 -26.82
C ALA A 245 -3.91 -3.75 -25.77
N VAL A 246 -2.75 -3.73 -25.10
CA VAL A 246 -2.37 -2.68 -24.14
C VAL A 246 -2.32 -1.31 -24.83
N VAL A 247 -1.50 -1.16 -25.88
CA VAL A 247 -1.31 0.12 -26.59
C VAL A 247 -2.61 0.69 -27.14
N SER A 248 -3.49 -0.16 -27.67
CA SER A 248 -4.79 0.30 -28.20
C SER A 248 -5.70 0.93 -27.14
N SER A 249 -5.46 0.62 -25.86
CA SER A 249 -6.28 1.08 -24.74
C SER A 249 -5.64 2.24 -23.96
N VAL A 250 -4.32 2.21 -23.74
CA VAL A 250 -3.60 3.23 -22.95
C VAL A 250 -2.82 4.23 -23.80
N GLY A 251 -2.87 4.09 -25.12
CA GLY A 251 -2.05 4.86 -26.04
C GLY A 251 -0.58 4.46 -26.01
N ASP A 252 0.20 5.07 -26.89
CA ASP A 252 1.66 4.92 -26.97
C ASP A 252 2.33 5.74 -25.85
N SER A 253 2.15 5.28 -24.61
CA SER A 253 2.53 5.98 -23.38
C SER A 253 3.83 5.43 -22.79
N GLU A 254 4.57 6.27 -22.07
CA GLU A 254 5.69 5.81 -21.25
C GLU A 254 5.20 5.24 -19.93
N MET A 255 5.56 4.00 -19.65
CA MET A 255 5.20 3.33 -18.42
C MET A 255 6.23 2.27 -18.02
N TRP A 256 6.27 1.98 -16.73
CA TRP A 256 7.00 0.85 -16.19
C TRP A 256 6.27 -0.48 -16.42
N LEU A 257 7.06 -1.52 -16.66
CA LEU A 257 6.66 -2.93 -16.71
C LEU A 257 7.47 -3.76 -15.72
N GLY A 258 7.02 -4.99 -15.42
CA GLY A 258 7.64 -5.86 -14.43
C GLY A 258 8.94 -6.56 -14.85
N GLY A 259 9.64 -6.05 -15.87
CA GLY A 259 10.93 -6.60 -16.31
C GLY A 259 12.08 -5.94 -15.57
N SER A 260 13.09 -6.73 -15.19
CA SER A 260 14.32 -6.21 -14.58
C SER A 260 15.45 -7.24 -14.68
N ASP A 261 16.69 -6.78 -14.76
CA ASP A 261 17.92 -7.55 -14.60
C ASP A 261 18.70 -7.18 -13.33
N ILE A 262 18.09 -6.47 -12.38
CA ILE A 262 18.67 -6.06 -11.07
C ILE A 262 19.28 -7.21 -10.24
N GLN A 263 18.94 -8.46 -10.58
CA GLN A 263 19.49 -9.67 -9.97
C GLN A 263 20.84 -10.06 -10.56
N GLU A 264 21.01 -9.88 -11.86
CA GLU A 264 22.18 -10.28 -12.62
C GLU A 264 22.23 -9.48 -13.93
N GLU A 265 23.13 -8.51 -13.97
CA GLU A 265 23.37 -7.60 -15.11
C GLU A 265 23.37 -8.35 -16.45
N GLY A 266 22.58 -7.86 -17.40
CA GLY A 266 22.41 -8.46 -18.73
C GLY A 266 21.52 -9.70 -18.76
N ILE A 267 20.93 -10.13 -17.63
CA ILE A 267 19.97 -11.24 -17.56
C ILE A 267 18.58 -10.74 -17.13
N TRP A 268 17.82 -10.27 -18.13
CA TRP A 268 16.46 -9.79 -17.97
C TRP A 268 15.45 -10.88 -17.64
N LYS A 269 14.66 -10.65 -16.59
CA LYS A 269 13.61 -11.56 -16.10
C LYS A 269 12.35 -10.80 -15.74
N TRP A 270 11.21 -11.49 -15.74
CA TRP A 270 10.01 -10.98 -15.09
C TRP A 270 10.14 -11.14 -13.57
N ILE A 271 9.90 -10.06 -12.82
CA ILE A 271 10.09 -10.01 -11.36
C ILE A 271 8.80 -10.09 -10.56
N ASP A 272 7.64 -10.17 -11.22
CA ASP A 272 6.34 -10.36 -10.59
C ASP A 272 5.43 -11.28 -11.45
N GLY A 273 4.23 -11.60 -10.95
CA GLY A 273 3.22 -12.34 -11.70
C GLY A 273 3.49 -13.84 -11.97
N PRO A 274 2.60 -14.53 -12.69
CA PRO A 274 2.78 -15.92 -13.12
C PRO A 274 4.10 -16.19 -13.85
N GLN A 275 4.66 -15.17 -14.50
CA GLN A 275 5.88 -15.24 -15.31
C GLN A 275 7.17 -15.07 -14.48
N PHE A 276 7.08 -14.89 -13.16
CA PHE A 276 8.23 -14.66 -12.30
C PHE A 276 9.42 -15.60 -12.58
N GLY A 277 10.60 -15.02 -12.75
CA GLY A 277 11.87 -15.72 -12.96
C GLY A 277 12.08 -16.24 -14.38
N THR A 278 11.11 -16.10 -15.29
CA THR A 278 11.30 -16.46 -16.70
C THR A 278 12.19 -15.44 -17.41
N LEU A 279 13.11 -15.94 -18.24
CA LEU A 279 14.10 -15.13 -18.95
C LEU A 279 13.52 -14.50 -20.20
N PHE A 280 13.91 -13.26 -20.50
CA PHE A 280 13.52 -12.57 -21.73
C PHE A 280 14.10 -13.26 -22.97
N SER A 281 15.31 -13.82 -22.86
CA SER A 281 15.97 -14.60 -23.91
C SER A 281 15.24 -15.87 -24.33
N ALA A 282 14.27 -16.33 -23.52
CA ALA A 282 13.43 -17.47 -23.82
C ALA A 282 12.04 -17.09 -24.36
N GLY A 283 11.74 -15.78 -24.50
CA GLY A 283 10.40 -15.28 -24.77
C GLY A 283 10.35 -14.10 -25.75
N TYR A 284 9.23 -13.39 -25.72
CA TYR A 284 9.01 -12.17 -26.49
C TYR A 284 9.77 -11.00 -25.87
N THR A 285 10.37 -10.17 -26.72
CA THR A 285 10.95 -8.89 -26.34
C THR A 285 10.56 -7.81 -27.32
N ASN A 286 10.40 -6.57 -26.84
CA ASN A 286 10.15 -5.41 -27.69
C ASN A 286 11.23 -4.33 -27.55
N TRP A 287 12.47 -4.71 -27.25
CA TRP A 287 13.59 -3.76 -27.11
C TRP A 287 13.70 -2.80 -28.29
N ALA A 288 13.87 -1.51 -27.98
CA ALA A 288 14.20 -0.52 -28.99
C ALA A 288 15.58 -0.81 -29.59
N GLY A 289 15.83 -0.26 -30.78
CA GLY A 289 17.11 -0.46 -31.47
C GLY A 289 18.29 0.10 -30.67
N GLY A 290 19.08 -0.77 -30.06
CA GLY A 290 20.22 -0.40 -29.21
C GLY A 290 20.06 -0.79 -27.74
N GLU A 291 18.86 -1.18 -27.33
CA GLU A 291 18.53 -1.53 -25.94
C GLU A 291 18.53 -3.06 -25.69
N PRO A 292 18.69 -3.50 -24.43
CA PRO A 292 19.08 -2.69 -23.26
C PRO A 292 20.55 -2.27 -23.35
N ASN A 293 20.89 -1.07 -22.87
CA ASN A 293 22.22 -0.47 -23.04
C ASN A 293 22.99 -0.23 -21.73
N ASP A 294 22.34 -0.40 -20.57
CA ASP A 294 22.87 -0.21 -19.22
C ASP A 294 23.56 1.17 -19.01
N SER A 295 23.00 2.24 -19.57
CA SER A 295 23.58 3.58 -19.52
C SER A 295 23.34 4.24 -18.15
N GLY A 296 24.13 3.81 -17.17
CA GLY A 296 24.09 4.36 -15.82
C GLY A 296 23.48 3.42 -14.79
N ASN A 297 23.68 2.11 -14.94
CA ASN A 297 23.15 1.07 -14.06
C ASN A 297 21.62 1.03 -14.16
N GLU A 298 21.14 0.65 -15.33
CA GLU A 298 19.74 0.73 -15.75
C GLU A 298 19.06 -0.64 -15.63
N ASP A 299 18.50 -0.95 -14.46
CA ASP A 299 17.95 -2.29 -14.20
C ASP A 299 16.40 -2.41 -14.33
N ALA A 300 15.70 -1.38 -14.83
CA ALA A 300 14.22 -1.33 -14.84
C ALA A 300 13.61 -1.21 -16.24
N LEU A 301 12.63 -2.07 -16.56
CA LEU A 301 11.97 -2.08 -17.87
C LEU A 301 10.93 -0.95 -18.00
N GLN A 302 11.09 -0.15 -19.06
CA GLN A 302 10.21 0.93 -19.48
C GLN A 302 9.71 0.72 -20.92
N THR A 303 8.57 1.32 -21.26
CA THR A 303 8.14 1.48 -22.66
C THR A 303 8.34 2.92 -23.14
N TYR A 304 8.88 3.12 -24.34
CA TYR A 304 8.98 4.42 -24.99
C TYR A 304 7.64 4.87 -25.60
N SER A 305 7.37 6.18 -25.53
CA SER A 305 6.29 6.79 -26.30
C SER A 305 6.73 7.14 -27.71
N GLY A 306 5.80 7.10 -28.67
CA GLY A 306 6.07 7.43 -30.08
C GLY A 306 6.81 6.35 -30.86
N THR A 307 7.15 5.22 -30.22
CA THR A 307 7.83 4.07 -30.82
C THR A 307 6.95 2.83 -30.85
N ASN A 308 5.64 2.97 -30.62
CA ASN A 308 4.74 1.84 -30.46
C ASN A 308 5.20 0.94 -29.29
N THR A 309 5.53 1.57 -28.16
CA THR A 309 5.95 0.96 -26.88
C THR A 309 7.17 0.03 -26.97
N GLU A 310 8.15 0.36 -27.82
CA GLU A 310 9.46 -0.29 -27.74
C GLU A 310 10.08 -0.10 -26.35
N TRP A 311 10.88 -1.06 -25.91
CA TRP A 311 11.37 -1.13 -24.54
C TRP A 311 12.73 -0.47 -24.38
N ASN A 312 12.93 0.08 -23.18
CA ASN A 312 14.16 0.66 -22.70
C ASN A 312 14.43 0.18 -21.28
N ASP A 313 15.70 0.15 -20.91
CA ASP A 313 16.14 0.02 -19.54
C ASP A 313 16.41 1.40 -18.93
N LEU A 314 15.98 1.62 -17.68
CA LEU A 314 16.28 2.84 -16.91
C LEU A 314 16.73 2.47 -15.49
N PRO A 315 17.35 3.40 -14.74
CA PRO A 315 17.69 3.17 -13.34
C PRO A 315 16.44 2.93 -12.49
N VAL A 316 16.55 1.99 -11.55
CA VAL A 316 15.45 1.57 -10.65
C VAL A 316 15.03 2.66 -9.65
N GLY A 317 15.96 3.52 -9.25
CA GLY A 317 15.75 4.53 -8.21
C GLY A 317 15.03 5.81 -8.67
N ASP A 318 15.02 6.83 -7.82
CA ASP A 318 14.21 8.06 -7.98
C ASP A 318 14.66 9.01 -9.11
N GLY A 319 15.56 8.58 -10.00
CA GLY A 319 15.98 9.39 -11.15
C GLY A 319 14.86 9.61 -12.17
N PHE A 320 13.91 8.67 -12.26
CA PHE A 320 12.85 8.64 -13.27
C PHE A 320 11.51 8.33 -12.63
N HIS A 321 10.44 9.00 -13.09
CA HIS A 321 9.10 8.86 -12.56
C HIS A 321 8.13 8.64 -13.71
N LEU A 322 7.52 7.45 -13.76
CA LEU A 322 6.60 7.06 -14.83
C LEU A 322 5.36 6.41 -14.26
N LYS A 323 4.32 6.38 -15.09
CA LYS A 323 3.13 5.57 -14.87
C LYS A 323 3.54 4.09 -14.86
N TYR A 324 2.71 3.21 -14.34
CA TYR A 324 3.03 1.78 -14.32
C TYR A 324 1.80 0.93 -14.60
N LEU A 325 2.06 -0.24 -15.18
CA LEU A 325 1.01 -1.15 -15.59
C LEU A 325 0.89 -2.31 -14.60
N ILE A 326 -0.33 -2.52 -14.12
CA ILE A 326 -0.70 -3.66 -13.28
C ILE A 326 -1.42 -4.67 -14.17
N GLU A 327 -1.09 -5.94 -14.02
CA GLU A 327 -1.79 -7.06 -14.64
C GLU A 327 -2.48 -7.93 -13.57
N TYR A 328 -3.61 -8.51 -13.94
CA TYR A 328 -4.38 -9.47 -13.16
C TYR A 328 -4.63 -10.71 -14.02
N SER A 329 -4.37 -11.88 -13.47
CA SER A 329 -4.59 -13.17 -14.15
C SER A 329 -5.22 -14.19 -13.21
N PRO A 330 -6.07 -15.11 -13.73
CA PRO A 330 -6.61 -16.22 -12.95
C PRO A 330 -5.54 -17.10 -12.30
N ASP A 331 -4.32 -17.09 -12.84
CA ASP A 331 -3.16 -17.85 -12.37
C ASP A 331 -2.44 -17.18 -11.19
N PHE A 332 -2.81 -15.94 -10.84
CA PHE A 332 -2.21 -15.18 -9.74
C PHE A 332 -3.24 -14.72 -8.71
N ARG A 333 -3.64 -15.63 -7.81
CA ARG A 333 -4.71 -15.38 -6.81
C ARG A 333 -4.23 -14.97 -5.42
N SER A 334 -2.96 -15.18 -5.10
CA SER A 334 -2.41 -14.87 -3.79
C SER A 334 -0.90 -14.69 -3.84
N ARG A 335 -0.38 -13.71 -3.08
CA ARG A 335 1.06 -13.53 -2.85
C ARG A 335 1.62 -14.43 -1.74
N THR A 336 0.77 -15.22 -1.06
CA THR A 336 1.05 -15.95 0.19
C THR A 336 2.01 -17.14 0.10
N ASN A 337 2.53 -17.47 -1.09
CA ASN A 337 3.48 -18.57 -1.27
C ASN A 337 4.81 -18.15 -1.91
N ARG A 338 5.14 -16.85 -1.88
CA ARG A 338 6.40 -16.35 -2.38
C ARG A 338 7.36 -16.00 -1.25
N LEU A 339 8.45 -16.74 -1.18
CA LEU A 339 9.73 -16.19 -0.74
C LEU A 339 10.15 -15.17 -1.80
N LEU A 340 9.60 -13.95 -1.74
CA LEU A 340 10.19 -12.82 -2.44
C LEU A 340 11.50 -12.48 -1.71
N PRO A 341 12.61 -12.16 -2.42
CA PRO A 341 13.68 -11.44 -1.77
C PRO A 341 13.07 -10.14 -1.25
N THR A 342 13.21 -9.85 0.03
CA THR A 342 12.96 -8.52 0.57
C THR A 342 13.99 -7.58 -0.06
N TYR A 343 13.67 -7.06 -1.24
CA TYR A 343 14.36 -5.90 -1.78
C TYR A 343 13.94 -4.72 -0.93
N TYR A 344 14.92 -4.08 -0.30
CA TYR A 344 14.67 -2.87 0.45
C TYR A 344 15.12 -1.66 -0.34
N ASP A 345 14.35 -0.59 -0.32
CA ASP A 345 14.69 0.62 -1.06
C ASP A 345 15.73 1.45 -0.31
N LEU A 346 16.56 2.16 -1.07
CA LEU A 346 17.42 3.18 -0.48
C LEU A 346 16.55 4.26 0.20
N GLY A 347 16.93 4.62 1.42
CA GLY A 347 16.23 5.60 2.25
C GLY A 347 15.12 5.02 3.11
N THR A 348 14.69 3.78 2.86
CA THR A 348 13.70 3.10 3.70
C THR A 348 14.33 2.51 4.96
N THR A 349 13.47 2.11 5.89
CA THR A 349 13.91 1.48 7.15
C THR A 349 14.26 0.02 6.91
N GLY A 350 15.52 -0.33 7.14
CA GLY A 350 16.02 -1.70 7.04
C GLY A 350 15.67 -2.56 8.26
N PRO A 351 16.04 -3.85 8.23
CA PRO A 351 15.73 -4.82 9.28
C PRO A 351 16.30 -4.44 10.65
N GLY A 352 17.42 -3.71 10.72
CA GLY A 352 17.98 -3.17 11.95
C GLY A 352 17.28 -1.89 12.44
N GLY A 353 16.29 -1.37 11.73
CA GLY A 353 15.66 -0.08 12.03
C GLY A 353 16.51 1.13 11.62
N GLY A 354 17.58 0.90 10.84
CA GLY A 354 18.39 1.96 10.24
C GLY A 354 17.86 2.39 8.88
N ARG A 355 18.44 3.43 8.27
CA ARG A 355 18.16 3.81 6.89
C ARG A 355 19.10 3.07 5.94
N ILE A 356 18.55 2.37 4.97
CA ILE A 356 19.33 1.70 3.93
C ILE A 356 19.91 2.75 3.01
N PHE A 357 21.20 2.67 2.71
CA PHE A 357 21.90 3.69 1.93
C PHE A 357 22.76 3.13 0.80
N TYR A 358 22.90 1.80 0.72
CA TYR A 358 23.67 1.14 -0.32
C TYR A 358 23.04 -0.20 -0.68
N TYR A 359 23.12 -0.54 -1.97
CA TYR A 359 22.73 -1.82 -2.54
C TYR A 359 23.78 -2.28 -3.56
N SER A 360 24.00 -3.60 -3.64
CA SER A 360 24.81 -4.24 -4.68
C SER A 360 24.10 -5.47 -5.25
N ALA A 361 23.78 -5.43 -6.54
CA ALA A 361 23.18 -6.55 -7.26
C ALA A 361 24.05 -7.82 -7.21
N SER A 362 25.34 -7.67 -7.50
CA SER A 362 26.30 -8.79 -7.49
C SER A 362 26.57 -9.38 -6.08
N GLY A 363 26.17 -8.64 -5.03
CA GLY A 363 26.41 -8.95 -3.64
C GLY A 363 27.90 -8.94 -3.26
N PHE A 364 28.17 -8.66 -1.99
CA PHE A 364 29.53 -8.56 -1.44
C PHE A 364 29.73 -9.50 -0.27
N ASN A 365 31.00 -9.85 -0.05
CA ASN A 365 31.41 -10.63 1.09
C ASN A 365 31.23 -9.80 2.37
N CYS A 366 30.72 -10.40 3.44
CA CYS A 366 30.45 -9.68 4.67
C CYS A 366 30.63 -10.59 5.90
N GLY A 367 30.20 -10.12 7.07
CA GLY A 367 30.24 -10.87 8.31
C GLY A 367 31.64 -11.08 8.88
N SER A 368 31.75 -11.89 9.94
CA SER A 368 33.00 -12.04 10.73
C SER A 368 34.16 -12.57 9.91
N GLY A 369 33.87 -13.45 8.95
CA GLY A 369 34.87 -14.03 8.05
C GLY A 369 35.15 -13.20 6.80
N PHE A 370 34.43 -12.10 6.55
CA PHE A 370 34.42 -11.39 5.27
C PHE A 370 34.27 -12.38 4.10
N SER A 371 33.13 -13.07 4.08
CA SER A 371 32.90 -14.23 3.21
C SER A 371 31.60 -14.13 2.42
N ALA A 372 31.49 -14.91 1.34
CA ALA A 372 30.30 -15.01 0.51
C ALA A 372 29.10 -15.70 1.19
N THR A 373 29.25 -16.13 2.44
CA THR A 373 28.19 -16.71 3.28
C THR A 373 28.04 -15.94 4.59
N GLY A 374 28.51 -14.69 4.61
CA GLY A 374 28.58 -13.87 5.81
C GLY A 374 27.30 -13.12 6.16
N SER A 375 26.29 -13.12 5.29
CA SER A 375 25.01 -12.45 5.57
C SER A 375 24.29 -13.10 6.76
N PRO A 376 23.63 -12.32 7.62
CA PRO A 376 22.76 -12.84 8.69
C PRO A 376 21.63 -13.75 8.18
N THR A 377 21.22 -13.60 6.92
CA THR A 377 20.19 -14.42 6.27
C THR A 377 20.79 -15.57 5.45
N GLY A 378 22.11 -15.68 5.40
CA GLY A 378 22.86 -16.66 4.61
C GLY A 378 23.20 -16.15 3.20
N GLY A 379 24.40 -16.51 2.72
CA GLY A 379 24.90 -16.03 1.42
C GLY A 379 25.64 -14.69 1.52
N LYS A 380 25.72 -13.98 0.39
CA LYS A 380 26.35 -12.66 0.29
C LYS A 380 25.44 -11.60 0.92
N CYS A 381 26.03 -10.51 1.39
CA CYS A 381 25.24 -9.32 1.71
C CYS A 381 24.99 -8.53 0.43
N HIS A 382 23.86 -7.85 0.39
CA HIS A 382 23.46 -7.00 -0.73
C HIS A 382 23.23 -5.56 -0.29
N TYR A 383 22.93 -5.31 0.99
CA TYR A 383 22.54 -4.00 1.48
C TYR A 383 23.47 -3.49 2.58
N LEU A 384 23.59 -2.17 2.69
CA LEU A 384 24.05 -1.51 3.92
C LEU A 384 22.96 -0.59 4.47
N GLU A 385 22.75 -0.63 5.78
CA GLU A 385 21.93 0.33 6.51
C GLU A 385 22.73 1.08 7.57
N ALA A 386 22.40 2.35 7.79
CA ALA A 386 23.00 3.21 8.81
C ALA A 386 22.02 3.40 9.97
N ALA A 387 22.50 3.30 11.20
CA ALA A 387 21.69 3.51 12.38
C ALA A 387 21.08 4.93 12.38
N PRO A 388 19.93 5.17 13.04
CA PRO A 388 19.39 6.52 13.18
C PRO A 388 20.38 7.47 13.84
N ARG A 389 20.30 8.77 13.55
CA ARG A 389 21.18 9.80 14.15
C ARG A 389 21.09 9.88 15.68
N THR A 390 20.05 9.30 16.25
CA THR A 390 19.79 9.21 17.69
C THR A 390 20.24 7.87 18.32
N TRP A 391 21.01 7.04 17.60
CA TRP A 391 21.40 5.69 18.02
C TRP A 391 22.08 5.62 19.41
N SER A 392 22.74 6.69 19.82
CA SER A 392 23.44 6.83 21.11
C SER A 392 22.57 7.41 22.24
N GLY A 393 21.28 7.66 21.99
CA GLY A 393 20.33 8.28 22.92
C GLY A 393 20.37 9.82 22.96
N GLY A 394 21.27 10.46 22.21
CA GLY A 394 21.35 11.92 22.03
C GLY A 394 20.67 12.43 20.76
N ALA A 395 20.74 13.75 20.52
CA ALA A 395 20.19 14.40 19.32
C ALA A 395 21.09 14.30 18.07
N GLY A 396 22.25 13.63 18.17
CA GLY A 396 23.26 13.58 17.13
C GLY A 396 24.25 12.45 17.32
N ASP A 397 25.05 12.19 16.29
CA ASP A 397 26.15 11.24 16.38
C ASP A 397 27.16 11.65 17.44
N PRO A 398 27.56 10.74 18.33
CA PRO A 398 28.61 11.02 19.30
C PRO A 398 29.97 11.08 18.60
N THR A 399 30.86 11.93 19.12
CA THR A 399 32.27 11.92 18.72
C THR A 399 33.06 11.03 19.67
N ILE A 400 33.76 10.04 19.13
CA ILE A 400 34.48 9.02 19.92
C ILE A 400 35.88 8.85 19.34
N SER A 401 36.87 8.57 20.18
CA SER A 401 38.20 8.16 19.73
C SER A 401 38.15 6.81 19.01
N TRP A 402 39.09 6.59 18.09
CA TRP A 402 39.16 5.34 17.34
C TRP A 402 39.41 4.13 18.28
N ALA A 403 40.35 4.28 19.21
CA ALA A 403 40.67 3.30 20.24
C ALA A 403 40.73 3.93 21.64
N THR A 404 40.54 3.09 22.67
CA THR A 404 40.69 3.51 24.07
C THR A 404 42.17 3.74 24.40
N ASN A 405 42.48 4.80 25.16
CA ASN A 405 43.86 5.09 25.58
C ASN A 405 44.33 4.19 26.74
N VAL A 406 44.44 2.90 26.47
CA VAL A 406 44.96 1.87 27.39
C VAL A 406 45.85 0.91 26.62
N ASN A 407 46.76 0.23 27.32
CA ASN A 407 47.62 -0.83 26.76
C ASN A 407 48.41 -0.45 25.50
N GLY A 408 48.61 0.85 25.23
CA GLY A 408 49.24 1.33 24.01
C GLY A 408 48.38 1.19 22.74
N ASN A 409 47.06 1.00 22.86
CA ASN A 409 46.16 0.80 21.71
C ASN A 409 46.17 1.97 20.70
N LEU A 410 46.52 3.18 21.15
CA LEU A 410 46.66 4.35 20.28
C LEU A 410 47.84 4.28 19.30
N VAL A 411 48.82 3.42 19.54
CA VAL A 411 50.06 3.31 18.75
C VAL A 411 50.41 1.87 18.38
N THR A 412 49.49 0.93 18.65
CA THR A 412 49.67 -0.49 18.34
C THR A 412 48.73 -0.89 17.21
N SER A 413 49.26 -1.61 16.22
CA SER A 413 48.45 -2.13 15.13
C SER A 413 47.46 -3.18 15.59
N VAL A 414 46.23 -3.10 15.09
CA VAL A 414 45.17 -4.09 15.32
C VAL A 414 45.21 -5.14 14.21
N THR A 415 45.61 -6.36 14.55
CA THR A 415 45.63 -7.48 13.60
C THR A 415 44.20 -7.79 13.13
N GLY A 416 43.97 -7.69 11.82
CA GLY A 416 42.66 -7.99 11.21
C GLY A 416 41.74 -6.78 11.02
N ALA A 417 42.19 -5.56 11.34
CA ALA A 417 41.41 -4.33 11.17
C ALA A 417 41.87 -3.44 10.00
N ARG A 418 42.54 -3.99 8.99
CA ARG A 418 43.12 -3.21 7.87
C ARG A 418 42.35 -3.31 6.55
N GLU A 419 41.33 -4.17 6.50
CA GLU A 419 40.55 -4.36 5.27
C GLU A 419 39.82 -3.07 4.91
N THR A 420 39.72 -2.75 3.63
CA THR A 420 39.04 -1.52 3.17
C THR A 420 37.73 -1.79 2.45
N ALA A 421 37.57 -2.97 1.84
CA ALA A 421 36.47 -3.28 0.94
C ALA A 421 35.07 -3.17 1.60
N ILE A 422 34.05 -3.00 0.77
CA ILE A 422 32.64 -3.07 1.18
C ILE A 422 32.34 -4.43 1.82
N GLY A 423 31.69 -4.43 2.99
CA GLY A 423 31.38 -5.61 3.81
C GLY A 423 32.45 -6.01 4.82
N SER A 424 33.63 -5.39 4.80
CA SER A 424 34.73 -5.75 5.71
C SER A 424 34.67 -5.06 7.07
N GLY A 425 33.82 -4.04 7.26
CA GLY A 425 33.77 -3.25 8.49
C GLY A 425 33.39 -4.06 9.73
N TYR A 426 32.57 -5.09 9.57
CA TYR A 426 32.21 -5.99 10.66
C TYR A 426 33.43 -6.78 11.17
N LYS A 427 34.19 -7.40 10.27
CA LYS A 427 35.44 -8.11 10.58
C LYS A 427 36.45 -7.17 11.26
N ASN A 428 36.65 -5.98 10.72
CA ASN A 428 37.56 -4.99 11.30
C ASN A 428 37.11 -4.59 12.72
N SER A 429 35.83 -4.31 12.90
CA SER A 429 35.28 -3.88 14.19
C SER A 429 35.39 -4.97 15.25
N LEU A 430 35.22 -6.24 14.89
CA LEU A 430 35.48 -7.38 15.78
C LEU A 430 36.96 -7.45 16.21
N ALA A 431 37.89 -7.21 15.28
CA ALA A 431 39.31 -7.20 15.60
C ALA A 431 39.68 -6.06 16.58
N ILE A 432 39.07 -4.88 16.40
CA ILE A 432 39.25 -3.73 17.31
C ILE A 432 38.63 -4.02 18.68
N GLU A 433 37.44 -4.62 18.73
CA GLU A 433 36.77 -5.02 19.97
C GLU A 433 37.57 -6.10 20.74
N ALA A 434 38.23 -7.01 20.02
CA ALA A 434 39.08 -8.04 20.62
C ALA A 434 40.42 -7.50 21.17
N GLN A 435 40.84 -6.29 20.79
CA GLN A 435 42.05 -5.69 21.33
C GLN A 435 41.85 -5.32 22.80
N ASN A 436 42.66 -5.92 23.69
CA ASN A 436 42.49 -5.81 25.13
C ASN A 436 42.45 -4.34 25.61
N GLY A 437 41.39 -4.00 26.34
CA GLY A 437 41.18 -2.69 26.96
C GLY A 437 40.32 -1.71 26.15
N ASN A 438 39.97 -2.01 24.89
CA ASN A 438 38.97 -1.20 24.20
C ASN A 438 37.58 -1.35 24.85
N VAL A 439 36.88 -0.24 25.05
CA VAL A 439 35.53 -0.20 25.66
C VAL A 439 34.61 0.73 24.89
N ALA A 440 33.31 0.45 24.91
CA ALA A 440 32.30 1.22 24.16
C ALA A 440 32.29 2.71 24.50
N ALA A 441 32.64 3.09 25.73
CA ALA A 441 32.68 4.50 26.14
C ALA A 441 33.77 5.33 25.43
N SER A 442 34.78 4.71 24.81
CA SER A 442 35.95 5.42 24.26
C SER A 442 36.58 4.78 23.03
N SER A 443 35.98 3.75 22.46
CA SER A 443 36.40 3.19 21.17
C SER A 443 35.20 3.19 20.21
N ALA A 444 35.36 3.86 19.08
CA ALA A 444 34.34 4.01 18.05
C ALA A 444 33.78 2.66 17.57
N ALA A 445 34.65 1.69 17.29
CA ALA A 445 34.23 0.36 16.85
C ALA A 445 33.46 -0.39 17.94
N VAL A 446 33.92 -0.33 19.20
CA VAL A 446 33.22 -1.00 20.31
C VAL A 446 31.87 -0.34 20.61
N ALA A 447 31.77 0.99 20.47
CA ALA A 447 30.51 1.71 20.60
C ALA A 447 29.51 1.28 19.51
N ALA A 448 29.96 1.21 18.26
CA ALA A 448 29.12 0.76 17.15
C ALA A 448 28.69 -0.71 17.30
N ARG A 449 29.62 -1.60 17.70
CA ARG A 449 29.34 -3.00 18.01
C ARG A 449 28.39 -3.20 19.17
N ALA A 450 28.33 -2.27 20.13
CA ALA A 450 27.42 -2.33 21.26
C ALA A 450 25.96 -1.92 20.91
N TYR A 451 25.73 -1.28 19.77
CA TYR A 451 24.40 -0.88 19.34
C TYR A 451 23.53 -2.11 19.01
N ARG A 452 22.23 -2.03 19.35
CA ARG A 452 21.24 -3.12 19.23
C ARG A 452 19.94 -2.65 18.56
N GLY A 453 20.04 -1.70 17.63
CA GLY A 453 18.89 -1.26 16.82
C GLY A 453 18.22 -2.45 16.15
N GLY A 454 16.87 -2.46 16.14
CA GLY A 454 16.09 -3.55 15.52
C GLY A 454 16.21 -4.91 16.20
N SER A 455 16.82 -4.98 17.39
CA SER A 455 17.24 -6.24 18.03
C SER A 455 18.36 -6.99 17.29
N GLU A 456 19.00 -6.33 16.33
CA GLU A 456 20.13 -6.88 15.57
C GLU A 456 21.44 -6.74 16.36
N SER A 457 22.36 -7.68 16.18
CA SER A 457 23.60 -7.78 16.98
C SER A 457 24.86 -7.53 16.17
N ASP A 458 24.71 -7.20 14.90
CA ASP A 458 25.74 -7.18 13.88
C ASP A 458 26.00 -5.77 13.31
N TRP A 459 25.73 -4.73 14.10
CA TRP A 459 26.09 -3.32 13.85
C TRP A 459 27.59 -3.04 14.01
N TYR A 460 28.23 -2.28 13.15
CA TYR A 460 29.69 -2.07 13.18
C TYR A 460 30.11 -0.68 12.69
N LEU A 461 31.39 -0.35 12.89
CA LEU A 461 31.98 0.86 12.34
C LEU A 461 32.40 0.62 10.87
N PRO A 462 31.95 1.44 9.90
CA PRO A 462 32.15 1.17 8.48
C PRO A 462 33.63 1.01 8.11
N SER A 463 33.97 0.09 7.20
CA SER A 463 35.29 0.06 6.55
C SER A 463 35.51 1.32 5.73
N LYS A 464 36.71 1.49 5.19
CA LYS A 464 37.06 2.68 4.41
C LYS A 464 36.12 2.82 3.20
N ASP A 465 35.84 1.76 2.48
CA ASP A 465 35.02 1.85 1.27
C ASP A 465 33.52 1.90 1.62
N GLU A 466 33.07 1.27 2.71
CA GLU A 466 31.69 1.46 3.23
C GLU A 466 31.44 2.88 3.73
N LEU A 467 32.45 3.52 4.33
CA LEU A 467 32.38 4.91 4.76
C LEU A 467 32.25 5.83 3.54
N ASN A 468 32.95 5.52 2.45
CA ASN A 468 32.80 6.27 1.21
C ASN A 468 31.35 6.22 0.69
N GLU A 469 30.74 5.03 0.68
CA GLU A 469 29.33 4.86 0.31
C GLU A 469 28.38 5.63 1.24
N LEU A 470 28.64 5.63 2.55
CA LEU A 470 27.84 6.39 3.51
C LEU A 470 27.90 7.90 3.24
N ILE A 471 29.06 8.43 2.88
CA ILE A 471 29.24 9.87 2.59
C ILE A 471 28.66 10.27 1.23
N ILE A 472 28.78 9.41 0.21
CA ILE A 472 28.10 9.56 -1.08
C ILE A 472 26.59 9.65 -0.86
N ASN A 473 26.04 8.73 -0.07
CA ASN A 473 24.60 8.60 0.19
C ASN A 473 24.14 9.33 1.47
N ARG A 474 24.89 10.33 1.95
CA ARG A 474 24.66 10.95 3.28
C ARG A 474 23.28 11.58 3.46
N VAL A 475 22.67 12.08 2.38
CA VAL A 475 21.31 12.65 2.42
C VAL A 475 20.29 11.54 2.71
N ILE A 476 20.44 10.39 2.05
CA ILE A 476 19.60 9.21 2.22
C ILE A 476 19.79 8.61 3.62
N ALA A 477 21.05 8.55 4.09
CA ALA A 477 21.40 7.97 5.38
C ALA A 477 21.16 8.88 6.60
N ASP A 478 20.72 10.14 6.40
CA ASP A 478 20.71 11.19 7.44
C ASP A 478 22.05 11.25 8.20
N ALA A 479 23.13 11.34 7.42
CA ALA A 479 24.51 11.32 7.89
C ALA A 479 25.18 12.70 7.78
N LEU A 480 26.17 12.92 8.65
CA LEU A 480 27.06 14.08 8.67
C LEU A 480 28.08 14.00 7.54
N GLU A 481 28.86 15.06 7.38
CA GLU A 481 29.87 15.17 6.32
C GLU A 481 31.16 14.38 6.62
N GLY A 482 31.29 13.71 7.78
CA GLY A 482 32.49 12.96 8.11
C GLY A 482 32.39 12.03 9.32
N TYR A 483 33.07 10.88 9.25
CA TYR A 483 33.06 9.82 10.26
C TYR A 483 34.39 9.06 10.33
N TRP A 484 34.58 8.31 11.43
CA TRP A 484 35.63 7.30 11.52
C TRP A 484 35.38 6.10 10.60
N SER A 485 36.45 5.53 10.06
CA SER A 485 36.47 4.18 9.50
C SER A 485 37.04 3.16 10.50
N SER A 486 36.60 1.90 10.42
CA SER A 486 37.24 0.76 11.09
C SER A 486 38.54 0.31 10.42
N SER A 487 38.85 0.80 9.22
CA SER A 487 40.09 0.46 8.52
C SER A 487 41.29 1.21 9.13
N GLU A 488 42.17 0.46 9.78
CA GLU A 488 43.47 0.93 10.25
C GLU A 488 44.42 1.12 9.05
N GLY A 489 45.05 2.30 8.95
CA GLY A 489 46.11 2.54 7.96
C GLY A 489 47.53 2.45 8.53
N ALA A 490 47.70 2.66 9.84
CA ALA A 490 48.99 2.56 10.53
C ALA A 490 48.79 2.23 12.03
N ALA A 491 49.86 1.83 12.72
CA ALA A 491 49.79 1.52 14.16
C ALA A 491 49.22 2.67 15.00
N ASP A 492 49.50 3.91 14.60
CA ASP A 492 49.07 5.17 15.21
C ASP A 492 48.00 5.92 14.40
N GLY A 493 47.46 5.32 13.33
CA GLY A 493 46.54 6.00 12.41
C GLY A 493 45.46 5.12 11.80
N ALA A 494 44.29 5.71 11.63
CA ALA A 494 43.14 5.08 11.01
C ALA A 494 42.55 5.97 9.91
N TRP A 495 41.85 5.36 8.97
CA TRP A 495 41.15 6.11 7.94
C TRP A 495 39.95 6.84 8.52
N ASP A 496 39.73 8.05 8.06
CA ASP A 496 38.54 8.86 8.31
C ASP A 496 38.10 9.55 7.01
N GLN A 497 36.93 10.15 7.03
CA GLN A 497 36.46 11.01 5.96
C GLN A 497 36.05 12.34 6.57
N GLY A 498 36.67 13.42 6.11
CA GLY A 498 36.41 14.77 6.61
C GLY A 498 35.25 15.46 5.89
N SER A 499 34.86 16.63 6.37
CA SER A 499 33.70 17.40 5.86
C SER A 499 33.81 17.83 4.38
N ASN A 500 35.00 17.79 3.81
CA ASN A 500 35.23 18.02 2.38
C ASN A 500 34.95 16.79 1.51
N GLY A 501 34.44 15.69 2.10
CA GLY A 501 34.17 14.43 1.42
C GLY A 501 35.41 13.63 1.05
N ASN A 502 36.62 14.07 1.41
CA ASN A 502 37.85 13.36 1.10
C ASN A 502 38.22 12.39 2.22
N GLN A 503 38.67 11.19 1.82
CA GLN A 503 39.23 10.23 2.75
C GLN A 503 40.65 10.59 3.13
N GLY A 504 40.95 10.54 4.43
CA GLY A 504 42.24 10.88 5.01
C GLY A 504 42.77 9.73 5.87
N LEU A 505 44.10 9.63 5.96
CA LEU A 505 44.73 8.82 6.99
C LEU A 505 45.08 9.75 8.16
N ALA A 506 44.26 9.73 9.20
CA ALA A 506 44.52 10.49 10.41
C ALA A 506 45.72 9.89 11.15
N ARG A 507 46.88 10.55 11.09
CA ARG A 507 48.14 10.05 11.68
C ARG A 507 49.04 11.17 12.24
N PRO A 508 49.40 11.12 13.54
CA PRO A 508 48.80 10.30 14.58
C PRO A 508 47.36 10.74 14.84
N GLY A 509 46.40 9.80 14.77
CA GLY A 509 44.97 10.15 14.69
C GLY A 509 44.05 9.39 15.63
N LYS A 510 44.44 8.19 16.11
CA LYS A 510 43.54 7.30 16.87
C LYS A 510 42.95 7.90 18.16
N GLN A 511 43.62 8.92 18.71
CA GLN A 511 43.22 9.64 19.92
C GLN A 511 42.22 10.78 19.66
N GLN A 512 42.05 11.21 18.41
CA GLN A 512 41.12 12.26 18.05
C GLN A 512 39.69 11.73 18.08
N THR A 513 38.77 12.57 18.53
CA THR A 513 37.34 12.25 18.53
C THR A 513 36.72 12.69 17.21
N THR A 514 36.11 11.76 16.48
CA THR A 514 35.41 11.99 15.21
C THR A 514 34.01 11.40 15.31
N PRO A 515 32.99 11.92 14.59
CA PRO A 515 31.67 11.33 14.62
C PRO A 515 31.68 9.83 14.30
N VAL A 516 30.76 9.10 14.93
CA VAL A 516 30.58 7.66 14.75
C VAL A 516 29.14 7.36 14.37
N ARG A 517 28.96 6.61 13.29
CA ARG A 517 27.67 6.09 12.84
C ARG A 517 27.78 4.57 12.64
N PRO A 518 27.08 3.75 13.44
CA PRO A 518 27.00 2.32 13.21
C PRO A 518 26.30 2.04 11.88
N ILE A 519 26.84 1.10 11.12
CA ILE A 519 26.19 0.52 9.93
C ILE A 519 26.06 -1.00 10.07
N ARG A 520 25.25 -1.62 9.23
CA ARG A 520 25.07 -3.09 9.17
C ARG A 520 24.95 -3.52 7.71
N ALA A 521 25.46 -4.72 7.40
CA ALA A 521 25.30 -5.36 6.10
C ALA A 521 24.38 -6.58 6.22
N PHE A 522 23.53 -6.81 5.22
CA PHE A 522 22.64 -7.97 5.20
C PHE A 522 22.29 -8.46 3.80
#